data_AF-A0A9Q3I417-F1
#
_entry.id   AF-A0A9Q3I417-F1
#
_cell.length_a   1.000
_cell.length_b   1.000
_cell.length_c   1.000
_cell.angle_alpha   90.00
_cell.angle_beta   90.00
_cell.angle_gamma   90.00
#
_symmetry.space_group_name_H-M   'P 1'
#
loop_
_entity.id
_entity.type
_entity.pdbx_description
1 polymer ?
#
loop_
_entity_poly.entity_id
_entity_poly.type
_entity_poly.pdbx_seq_one_letter_code
_entity_poly.pdbx_strand_id
1 'polypeptide(L)'
;MGQELLKELPKLKEWPHFSGEGEYDHMEFIRGIDWIKEDLKLPDILVSERFNTLFSISANRWYMRLRQEYGYQSWTWWKTQIINKWANDSWRFEFETEFESAKFNAKKDKDLLWVCQ
;
A
#
# COMPACT_ATOMS: atom_id res chain seq x y z
N MET A 1 -21.42 -17.94 5.62
CA MET A 1 -20.45 -17.07 6.32
C MET A 1 -19.73 -16.04 5.42
N GLY A 2 -19.85 -16.05 4.09
CA GLY A 2 -19.12 -15.11 3.22
C GLY A 2 -19.80 -13.78 2.87
N GLN A 3 -21.08 -13.59 3.21
CA GLN A 3 -21.84 -12.41 2.77
C GLN A 3 -21.85 -11.24 3.78
N GLU A 4 -21.53 -11.47 5.05
CA GLU A 4 -21.55 -10.41 6.07
C GLU A 4 -20.28 -9.55 6.05
N LEU A 5 -19.12 -10.14 5.73
CA LEU A 5 -17.86 -9.40 5.60
C LEU A 5 -17.89 -8.35 4.48
N LEU A 6 -18.74 -8.52 3.46
CA LEU A 6 -18.88 -7.56 2.36
C LEU A 6 -19.70 -6.31 2.76
N LYS A 7 -20.55 -6.40 3.80
CA LYS A 7 -21.38 -5.28 4.28
C LYS A 7 -20.60 -4.27 5.14
N GLU A 8 -19.54 -4.73 5.79
CA GLU A 8 -18.63 -3.94 6.63
C GLU A 8 -17.49 -3.29 5.83
N LEU A 9 -17.37 -3.59 4.53
CA LEU A 9 -16.34 -2.95 3.72
C LEU A 9 -16.72 -1.49 3.47
N PRO A 10 -15.78 -0.54 3.69
CA PRO A 10 -15.99 0.85 3.35
C PRO A 10 -16.41 0.94 1.90
N LYS A 11 -17.38 1.83 1.66
CA LYS A 11 -17.95 2.01 0.32
C LYS A 11 -16.80 2.37 -0.62
N LEU A 12 -16.85 1.95 -1.88
CA LEU A 12 -15.79 2.22 -2.87
C LEU A 12 -15.34 3.70 -2.91
N LYS A 13 -16.23 4.63 -2.54
CA LYS A 13 -15.94 6.07 -2.46
C LYS A 13 -14.95 6.48 -1.36
N GLU A 14 -14.76 5.65 -0.34
CA GLU A 14 -13.84 5.91 0.78
C GLU A 14 -12.44 5.35 0.52
N TRP A 15 -12.27 4.60 -0.57
CA TRP A 15 -10.97 4.07 -0.97
C TRP A 15 -10.17 5.11 -1.76
N PRO A 16 -8.84 5.17 -1.58
CA PRO A 16 -8.00 6.08 -2.33
C PRO A 16 -8.04 5.73 -3.82
N HIS A 17 -8.14 6.75 -4.68
CA HIS A 17 -8.05 6.59 -6.13
C HIS A 17 -6.65 6.95 -6.58
N PHE A 18 -6.09 6.18 -7.52
CA PHE A 18 -4.75 6.42 -8.04
C PHE A 18 -4.78 6.65 -9.54
N SER A 19 -4.28 7.81 -9.94
CA SER A 19 -4.22 8.26 -11.34
C SER A 19 -2.86 7.99 -11.97
N GLY A 20 -1.80 8.03 -11.13
CA GLY A 20 -0.42 7.90 -11.57
C GLY A 20 0.14 9.15 -12.24
N GLU A 21 -0.55 10.29 -12.16
CA GLU A 21 -0.14 11.58 -12.77
C GLU A 21 0.31 12.61 -11.73
N GLY A 22 -0.04 12.45 -10.45
CA GLY A 22 0.35 13.35 -9.36
C GLY A 22 1.71 13.04 -8.74
N GLU A 23 2.45 14.07 -8.34
CA GLU A 23 3.64 13.91 -7.50
C GLU A 23 3.23 13.31 -6.15
N TYR A 24 3.86 12.21 -5.74
CA TYR A 24 3.54 11.46 -4.51
C TYR A 24 2.16 10.76 -4.44
N ASP A 25 1.36 10.77 -5.52
CA ASP A 25 0.04 10.08 -5.60
C ASP A 25 0.15 8.59 -5.20
N HIS A 26 1.30 7.97 -5.48
CA HIS A 26 1.54 6.56 -5.18
C HIS A 26 1.73 6.28 -3.67
N MET A 27 2.27 7.24 -2.91
CA MET A 27 2.48 7.11 -1.47
C MET A 27 1.17 7.21 -0.70
N GLU A 28 0.36 8.22 -1.02
CA GLU A 28 -0.95 8.40 -0.40
C GLU A 28 -1.86 7.20 -0.70
N PHE A 29 -1.80 6.69 -1.93
CA PHE A 29 -2.52 5.47 -2.29
C PHE A 29 -2.06 4.25 -1.49
N ILE A 30 -0.75 3.96 -1.43
CA ILE A 30 -0.21 2.82 -0.69
C ILE A 30 -0.59 2.90 0.79
N ARG A 31 -0.40 4.08 1.41
CA ARG A 31 -0.70 4.31 2.83
C ARG A 31 -2.19 4.15 3.13
N GLY A 32 -3.04 4.69 2.27
CA GLY A 32 -4.50 4.56 2.41
C GLY A 32 -4.95 3.10 2.34
N ILE A 33 -4.38 2.29 1.45
CA ILE A 33 -4.68 0.85 1.39
C ILE A 33 -4.13 0.12 2.62
N ASP A 34 -2.93 0.45 3.10
CA ASP A 34 -2.36 -0.16 4.31
C ASP A 34 -3.25 0.09 5.54
N TRP A 35 -3.74 1.32 5.74
CA TRP A 35 -4.69 1.63 6.83
C TRP A 35 -5.99 0.83 6.72
N ILE A 36 -6.60 0.77 5.52
CA ILE A 36 -7.83 0.00 5.31
C ILE A 36 -7.61 -1.49 5.60
N LYS A 37 -6.44 -2.03 5.23
CA LYS A 37 -6.09 -3.42 5.52
C LYS A 37 -5.89 -3.68 7.00
N GLU A 38 -5.26 -2.75 7.72
CA GLU A 38 -5.03 -2.84 9.17
C GLU A 38 -6.36 -2.76 9.94
N ASP A 39 -7.20 -1.78 9.63
CA ASP A 39 -8.47 -1.54 10.32
C ASP A 39 -9.47 -2.68 10.11
N LEU A 40 -9.51 -3.27 8.91
CA LEU A 40 -10.53 -4.25 8.51
C LEU A 40 -9.99 -5.66 8.34
N LYS A 41 -8.69 -5.89 8.58
CA LYS A 41 -7.99 -7.18 8.44
C LYS A 41 -8.27 -7.85 7.08
N LEU A 42 -8.21 -7.08 6.00
CA LEU A 42 -8.62 -7.56 4.68
C LEU A 42 -7.60 -8.51 4.05
N PRO A 43 -8.06 -9.64 3.47
CA PRO A 43 -7.20 -10.50 2.65
C PRO A 43 -6.76 -9.77 1.37
N ASP A 44 -5.54 -10.03 0.93
CA ASP A 44 -4.91 -9.41 -0.24
C ASP A 44 -5.73 -9.56 -1.52
N ILE A 45 -6.44 -10.68 -1.66
CA ILE A 45 -7.28 -10.97 -2.83
C ILE A 45 -8.35 -9.88 -3.00
N LEU A 46 -9.05 -9.51 -1.93
CA LEU A 46 -10.12 -8.50 -1.99
C LEU A 46 -9.59 -7.10 -2.36
N VAL A 47 -8.37 -6.78 -1.92
CA VAL A 47 -7.71 -5.52 -2.29
C VAL A 47 -7.37 -5.54 -3.78
N SER A 48 -6.78 -6.64 -4.26
CA SER A 48 -6.38 -6.80 -5.65
C SER A 48 -7.56 -6.81 -6.64
N GLU A 49 -8.73 -7.27 -6.20
CA GLU A 49 -9.97 -7.23 -7.00
C GLU A 49 -10.49 -5.81 -7.19
N ARG A 50 -10.29 -4.94 -6.20
CA ARG A 50 -10.74 -3.54 -6.22
C ARG A 50 -9.84 -2.64 -7.06
N PHE A 51 -8.59 -3.03 -7.36
CA PHE A 51 -7.67 -2.22 -8.18
C PHE A 51 -8.22 -1.79 -9.54
N ASN A 52 -9.06 -2.61 -10.19
CA ASN A 52 -9.72 -2.21 -11.44
C ASN A 52 -10.58 -0.94 -11.30
N THR A 53 -11.10 -0.68 -10.11
CA THR A 53 -11.94 0.49 -9.81
C THR A 53 -11.16 1.64 -9.18
N LEU A 54 -10.05 1.35 -8.51
CA LEU A 54 -9.23 2.36 -7.82
C LEU A 54 -8.20 3.01 -8.76
N PHE A 55 -7.73 2.26 -9.76
CA PHE A 55 -6.83 2.79 -10.77
C PHE A 55 -7.60 3.48 -11.90
N SER A 56 -7.16 4.68 -12.23
CA SER A 56 -7.69 5.46 -13.35
C SER A 56 -6.61 5.74 -14.40
N ILE A 57 -7.04 6.09 -15.62
CA ILE A 57 -6.21 6.59 -16.72
C ILE A 57 -4.98 5.68 -17.00
N SER A 58 -3.78 6.15 -16.68
CA SER A 58 -2.50 5.52 -17.02
C SER A 58 -2.21 4.34 -16.10
N ALA A 59 -2.54 4.46 -14.81
CA ALA A 59 -2.37 3.42 -13.80
C ALA A 59 -3.24 2.19 -14.09
N ASN A 60 -4.47 2.38 -14.59
CA ASN A 60 -5.36 1.27 -14.91
C ASN A 60 -4.81 0.41 -16.06
N ARG A 61 -4.34 1.05 -17.14
CA ARG A 61 -3.73 0.35 -18.28
C ARG A 61 -2.48 -0.43 -17.87
N TRP A 62 -1.66 0.13 -16.99
CA TRP A 62 -0.48 -0.54 -16.42
C TRP A 62 -0.88 -1.74 -15.55
N TYR A 63 -1.85 -1.57 -14.65
CA TYR A 63 -2.34 -2.63 -13.78
C TYR A 63 -2.90 -3.81 -14.59
N MET A 64 -3.73 -3.52 -15.60
CA MET A 64 -4.32 -4.58 -16.43
C MET A 64 -3.27 -5.42 -17.14
N ARG A 65 -2.19 -4.78 -17.62
CA ARG A 65 -1.05 -5.48 -18.23
C ARG A 65 -0.36 -6.42 -17.25
N LEU A 66 -0.01 -5.93 -16.06
CA LEU A 66 0.65 -6.73 -15.03
C LEU A 66 -0.23 -7.87 -14.53
N ARG A 67 -1.54 -7.63 -14.36
CA ARG A 67 -2.48 -8.68 -13.95
C ARG A 67 -2.61 -9.77 -15.00
N GLN A 68 -2.54 -9.43 -16.28
CA GLN A 68 -2.55 -10.42 -17.36
C GLN A 68 -1.27 -11.26 -17.39
N GLU A 69 -0.12 -10.67 -17.08
CA GLU A 69 1.19 -11.32 -17.14
C GLU A 69 1.50 -12.17 -15.89
N TYR A 70 1.20 -11.65 -14.70
CA TYR A 70 1.58 -12.28 -13.41
C TYR A 70 0.42 -12.85 -12.61
N GLY A 71 -0.83 -12.64 -13.05
CA GLY A 71 -2.03 -13.17 -12.39
C GLY A 71 -2.33 -12.54 -11.03
N TYR A 72 -2.86 -13.34 -10.10
CA TYR A 72 -3.14 -12.91 -8.74
C TYR A 72 -1.85 -12.86 -7.91
N GLN A 73 -1.58 -11.71 -7.32
CA GLN A 73 -0.37 -11.45 -6.54
C GLN A 73 -0.71 -10.79 -5.20
N SER A 74 0.19 -10.93 -4.23
CA SER A 74 0.04 -10.36 -2.89
C SER A 74 0.09 -8.83 -2.92
N TRP A 75 -0.46 -8.19 -1.87
CA TRP A 75 -0.42 -6.74 -1.75
C TRP A 75 1.02 -6.23 -1.65
N THR A 76 1.89 -6.95 -0.93
CA THR A 76 3.32 -6.63 -0.85
C THR A 76 3.97 -6.57 -2.22
N TRP A 77 3.65 -7.52 -3.12
CA TRP A 77 4.17 -7.49 -4.48
C TRP A 77 3.67 -6.27 -5.25
N TRP A 78 2.37 -5.96 -5.16
CA TRP A 78 1.79 -4.78 -5.80
C TRP A 78 2.40 -3.47 -5.30
N LYS A 79 2.66 -3.33 -3.99
CA LYS A 79 3.38 -2.18 -3.42
C LYS A 79 4.74 -1.99 -4.08
N THR A 80 5.52 -3.06 -4.20
CA THR A 80 6.83 -3.01 -4.87
C THR A 80 6.70 -2.59 -6.33
N GLN A 81 5.70 -3.08 -7.08
CA GLN A 81 5.51 -2.68 -8.47
C GLN A 81 5.11 -1.21 -8.63
N ILE A 82 4.21 -0.72 -7.75
CA ILE A 82 3.78 0.69 -7.75
C ILE A 82 4.99 1.59 -7.44
N ILE A 83 5.76 1.27 -6.40
CA ILE A 83 6.98 1.98 -6.05
C ILE A 83 7.97 1.96 -7.22
N ASN A 84 8.24 0.80 -7.81
CA ASN A 84 9.19 0.69 -8.91
C ASN A 84 8.81 1.54 -10.13
N LYS A 85 7.50 1.72 -10.37
CA LYS A 85 6.99 2.42 -11.54
C LYS A 85 6.87 3.94 -11.35
N TRP A 86 6.45 4.40 -10.16
CA TRP A 86 6.12 5.80 -9.90
C TRP A 86 7.02 6.50 -8.87
N ALA A 87 7.87 5.78 -8.15
CA ALA A 87 8.91 6.43 -7.36
C ALA A 87 9.96 7.05 -8.31
N ASN A 88 10.28 8.33 -8.08
CA ASN A 88 11.46 8.95 -8.66
C ASN A 88 12.73 8.58 -7.87
N ASP A 89 13.91 8.74 -8.46
CA ASP A 89 15.17 8.35 -7.82
C ASP A 89 15.43 9.12 -6.51
N SER A 90 15.00 10.38 -6.45
CA SER A 90 15.09 11.21 -5.23
C SER A 90 14.28 10.63 -4.07
N TRP A 91 13.07 10.15 -4.34
CA TRP A 91 12.20 9.52 -3.35
C TRP A 91 12.80 8.21 -2.83
N ARG A 92 13.41 7.41 -3.70
CA ARG A 92 14.05 6.16 -3.28
C ARG A 92 15.17 6.45 -2.30
N PHE A 93 15.98 7.47 -2.60
CA PHE A 93 17.05 7.92 -1.73
C PHE A 93 16.54 8.44 -0.38
N GLU A 94 15.48 9.25 -0.36
CA GLU A 94 14.87 9.74 0.88
C GLU A 94 14.29 8.61 1.73
N PHE A 95 13.55 7.67 1.12
CA PHE A 95 12.99 6.51 1.80
C PHE A 95 14.07 5.58 2.35
N GLU A 96 15.13 5.31 1.58
CA GLU A 96 16.30 4.54 2.03
C GLU A 96 16.96 5.23 3.22
N THR A 97 17.12 6.55 3.17
CA THR A 97 17.68 7.35 4.27
C THR A 97 16.80 7.29 5.52
N GLU A 98 15.49 7.45 5.39
CA GLU A 98 14.54 7.32 6.51
C GLU A 98 14.59 5.91 7.13
N PHE A 99 14.58 4.87 6.30
CA PHE A 99 14.69 3.48 6.75
C PHE A 99 16.01 3.21 7.48
N GLU A 100 17.14 3.71 6.98
CA GLU A 100 18.43 3.60 7.65
C GLU A 100 18.45 4.35 8.98
N SER A 101 17.81 5.52 9.04
CA SER A 101 17.70 6.34 10.26
C SER A 101 16.77 5.76 11.32
N ALA A 102 15.84 4.89 10.93
CA ALA A 102 14.91 4.17 11.80
C ALA A 102 15.53 2.91 12.43
N LYS A 103 16.77 2.54 12.06
CA LYS A 103 17.48 1.45 12.74
C LYS A 103 17.69 1.82 14.21
N PHE A 104 17.33 0.89 15.09
CA PHE A 104 17.50 1.03 16.52
C PHE A 104 18.94 1.44 16.85
N ASN A 105 19.08 2.58 17.51
CA ASN A 105 20.35 3.12 17.94
C ASN A 105 20.33 3.19 19.45
N ALA A 106 21.06 2.27 20.09
CA ALA A 106 21.14 2.13 21.55
C ALA A 106 21.59 3.41 22.29
N LYS A 107 22.15 4.41 21.60
CA LYS A 107 22.49 5.73 22.19
C LYS A 107 21.38 6.77 22.04
N LYS A 108 20.53 6.65 21.03
CA LYS A 108 19.47 7.60 20.68
C LYS A 108 18.11 7.16 21.24
N ASP A 109 17.85 5.85 21.18
CA ASP A 109 16.57 5.27 21.55
C ASP A 109 16.57 4.90 23.03
N LYS A 110 15.56 5.37 23.77
CA LYS A 110 15.43 5.11 25.21
C LYS A 110 15.17 3.62 25.46
N ASP A 111 15.80 3.09 26.49
CA ASP A 111 15.52 1.74 26.98
C ASP A 111 14.02 1.59 27.29
N LEU A 112 13.39 0.61 26.64
CA LEU A 112 12.03 0.19 26.99
C LEU A 112 12.12 -0.58 28.31
N LEU A 113 11.67 0.04 29.41
CA LEU A 113 11.46 -0.65 30.69
C LEU A 113 10.32 -1.65 30.51
N TRP A 114 10.65 -2.94 30.49
CA TRP A 114 9.65 -4.01 30.56
C TRP A 114 8.97 -3.95 31.93
N VAL A 115 7.75 -3.43 31.97
CA VAL A 115 6.92 -3.48 33.19
C VAL A 115 6.19 -4.82 33.18
N CYS A 116 6.73 -5.80 33.90
CA CYS A 116 5.94 -6.96 34.34
C CYS A 116 5.13 -6.52 35.56
N GLN A 117 3.81 -6.42 35.41
CA GLN A 117 2.87 -6.14 36.49
C GLN A 117 2.02 -7.38 36.77
#